data_AF-A0A937MGP2-F1
#
_entry.id   AF-A0A937MGP2-F1
#
_cell.length_a   1.000
_cell.length_b   1.000
_cell.length_c   1.000
_cell.angle_alpha   90.00
_cell.angle_beta   90.00
_cell.angle_gamma   90.00
#
_symmetry.space_group_name_H-M   'P 1'
#
loop_
_entity.id
_entity.type
_entity.pdbx_description
1 polymer ?
#
loop_
_entity_poly.entity_id
_entity_poly.type
_entity_poly.pdbx_seq_one_letter_code
_entity_poly.pdbx_strand_id
1 'polypeptide(L)'
;FDITRSFQILFMIIIGGLGSILGSFMGAAFIVLLPIFLSNAPTMFGLNISVDLISHMEFMIFGALIIFFLIVEPHGLARLWQIGKEKLRLWPFPY
;
A
#
# COMPACT_ATOMS: atom_id res chain seq x y z
N PHE A 1 1.09 -21.40 -14.87
CA PHE A 1 1.29 -20.71 -13.58
C PHE A 1 2.51 -19.84 -13.71
N ASP A 2 2.34 -18.53 -13.57
CA ASP A 2 3.44 -17.57 -13.70
C ASP A 2 3.96 -17.20 -12.30
N ILE A 3 5.25 -17.39 -12.05
CA ILE A 3 5.90 -17.13 -10.76
C ILE A 3 5.75 -15.65 -10.38
N THR A 4 5.76 -14.76 -11.38
CA THR A 4 5.61 -13.31 -11.20
C THR A 4 4.29 -12.97 -10.53
N ARG A 5 3.19 -13.62 -10.97
CA ARG A 5 1.87 -13.41 -10.39
C ARG A 5 1.78 -13.93 -8.96
N SER A 6 2.44 -15.05 -8.68
CA SER A 6 2.52 -15.60 -7.32
C SER A 6 3.23 -14.66 -6.36
N PHE A 7 4.37 -14.08 -6.76
CA PHE A 7 5.06 -13.06 -5.96
C PHE A 7 4.21 -11.81 -5.76
N GLN A 8 3.52 -11.35 -6.80
CA GLN A 8 2.63 -10.20 -6.69
C GLN A 8 1.53 -10.42 -5.63
N ILE A 9 0.91 -11.60 -5.62
CA ILE A 9 -0.10 -11.97 -4.62
C ILE A 9 0.52 -12.08 -3.22
N LEU A 10 1.72 -12.67 -3.10
CA LEU A 10 2.44 -12.75 -1.83
C LEU A 10 2.69 -11.36 -1.25
N PHE A 11 3.14 -10.40 -2.07
CA PHE A 11 3.35 -9.02 -1.62
C PHE A 11 2.05 -8.33 -1.18
N MET A 12 0.92 -8.57 -1.85
CA MET A 12 -0.39 -8.07 -1.40
C MET A 12 -0.70 -8.52 0.03
N ILE A 13 -0.43 -9.80 0.35
CA ILE A 13 -0.71 -10.35 1.67
C ILE A 13 0.29 -9.82 2.72
N ILE A 14 1.58 -9.73 2.39
CA ILE A 14 2.61 -9.20 3.30
C ILE A 14 2.33 -7.73 3.65
N ILE A 15 2.07 -6.89 2.64
CA ILE A 15 1.76 -5.47 2.85
C ILE A 15 0.44 -5.29 3.60
N GLY A 16 -0.57 -6.09 3.24
CA GLY A 16 -1.87 -6.07 3.88
C GLY A 16 -1.85 -6.47 5.36
N GLY A 17 -0.99 -7.42 5.70
CA GLY A 17 -0.87 -8.02 7.03
C GLY A 17 -1.19 -9.51 6.99
N LEU A 18 -0.19 -10.33 7.28
CA LEU A 18 -0.32 -11.80 7.31
C LEU A 18 -1.37 -12.22 8.35
N GLY A 19 -2.31 -13.07 7.93
CA GLY A 19 -3.37 -13.61 8.81
C GLY A 19 -4.60 -12.70 8.99
N SER A 20 -4.69 -11.58 8.27
CA SER A 20 -5.87 -10.69 8.30
C SER A 20 -6.60 -10.67 6.97
N ILE A 21 -7.90 -11.03 6.96
CA ILE A 21 -8.75 -10.94 5.77
C ILE A 21 -8.85 -9.48 5.29
N LEU A 22 -9.15 -8.56 6.22
CA LEU A 22 -9.25 -7.13 5.92
C LEU A 22 -7.90 -6.56 5.47
N GLY A 23 -6.80 -7.06 6.05
CA GLY A 23 -5.44 -6.76 5.61
C GLY A 23 -5.22 -7.13 4.15
N SER A 24 -5.55 -8.36 3.76
CA SER A 24 -5.44 -8.81 2.35
C SER A 24 -6.23 -7.93 1.37
N PHE A 25 -7.43 -7.47 1.74
CA PHE A 25 -8.19 -6.52 0.91
C PHE A 25 -7.49 -5.17 0.80
N MET A 26 -6.98 -4.61 1.90
CA MET A 26 -6.27 -3.34 1.88
C MET A 26 -4.94 -3.45 1.12
N GLY A 27 -4.21 -4.55 1.28
CA GLY A 27 -2.97 -4.83 0.54
C GLY A 27 -3.22 -4.97 -0.95
N ALA A 28 -4.27 -5.70 -1.36
CA ALA A 28 -4.67 -5.79 -2.76
C ALA A 28 -5.08 -4.42 -3.33
N ALA A 29 -5.90 -3.66 -2.61
CA ALA A 29 -6.30 -2.31 -3.01
C ALA A 29 -5.08 -1.39 -3.14
N PHE A 30 -4.13 -1.44 -2.19
CA PHE A 30 -2.92 -0.64 -2.21
C PHE A 30 -2.05 -0.94 -3.43
N ILE A 31 -1.75 -2.22 -3.67
CA ILE A 31 -0.92 -2.70 -4.78
C ILE A 31 -1.52 -2.30 -6.14
N VAL A 32 -2.85 -2.27 -6.26
CA VAL A 32 -3.55 -1.91 -7.50
C VAL A 32 -3.71 -0.41 -7.67
N LEU A 33 -4.07 0.32 -6.60
CA LEU A 33 -4.35 1.75 -6.66
C LEU A 33 -3.09 2.60 -6.72
N LEU A 34 -2.00 2.18 -6.07
CA LEU A 34 -0.75 2.94 -6.03
C LEU A 34 -0.19 3.25 -7.43
N PRO A 35 0.01 2.27 -8.35
CA PRO A 35 0.51 2.58 -9.69
C PRO A 35 -0.47 3.47 -10.47
N ILE A 36 -1.78 3.23 -10.35
CA ILE A 36 -2.79 4.09 -10.98
C ILE A 36 -2.66 5.53 -10.48
N PHE A 37 -2.49 5.72 -9.17
CA PHE A 37 -2.29 7.03 -8.56
C PHE A 37 -1.00 7.69 -9.05
N LEU A 38 0.13 6.96 -9.08
CA LEU A 38 1.42 7.48 -9.50
C LEU A 38 1.47 7.82 -11.00
N SER A 39 0.78 7.04 -11.83
CA SER A 39 0.67 7.30 -13.27
C SER A 39 -0.19 8.52 -13.58
N ASN A 40 -1.25 8.77 -12.80
CA ASN A 40 -2.18 9.89 -13.02
C ASN A 40 -1.86 11.14 -12.20
N ALA A 41 -1.01 11.07 -11.16
CA ALA A 41 -0.66 12.23 -10.36
C ALA A 41 0.05 13.34 -11.16
N PRO A 42 1.07 13.05 -12.01
CA PRO A 42 1.76 14.08 -12.77
C PRO A 42 0.83 14.89 -13.67
N THR A 43 -0.11 14.22 -14.33
CA THR A 43 -1.08 14.87 -15.22
C THR A 43 -2.05 15.76 -14.46
N MET A 44 -2.45 15.37 -13.24
CA MET A 44 -3.27 16.19 -12.34
C MET A 44 -2.55 17.48 -11.90
N PHE A 45 -1.22 17.44 -11.75
CA PHE A 45 -0.40 18.60 -11.38
C PHE A 45 0.16 19.38 -12.60
N GLY A 46 -0.23 19.02 -13.83
CA GLY A 46 0.25 19.67 -15.05
C GLY A 46 1.71 19.39 -15.39
N LEU A 47 2.30 18.35 -14.80
CA LEU A 47 3.68 17.93 -15.03
C LEU A 47 3.73 16.88 -16.15
N ASN A 48 4.41 17.21 -17.26
CA ASN A 48 4.67 16.26 -18.34
C ASN A 48 5.94 15.48 -18.04
N ILE A 49 5.79 14.37 -17.32
CA ILE A 49 6.87 13.43 -17.01
C ILE A 49 6.84 12.29 -18.04
N SER A 50 8.01 11.87 -18.49
CA SER A 50 8.17 10.73 -19.40
C SER A 50 7.58 9.44 -18.80
N VAL A 51 6.94 8.61 -19.62
CA VAL A 51 6.34 7.34 -19.18
C VAL A 51 7.38 6.39 -18.55
N ASP A 52 8.61 6.37 -19.08
CA ASP A 52 9.73 5.62 -18.52
C ASP A 52 10.07 6.04 -17.08
N LEU A 53 10.11 7.35 -16.81
CA LEU A 53 10.39 7.87 -15.48
C LEU A 53 9.29 7.49 -14.49
N ILE A 54 8.02 7.54 -14.91
CA ILE A 54 6.88 7.12 -14.08
C ILE A 54 7.02 5.64 -13.70
N SER A 55 7.32 4.77 -14.67
CA SER A 55 7.49 3.33 -14.42
C SER A 55 8.63 3.06 -13.41
N HIS A 56 9.78 3.70 -13.58
CA HIS A 56 10.90 3.56 -12.63
C HIS A 56 10.56 4.10 -11.24
N MET A 57 9.83 5.23 -11.15
CA MET A 57 9.35 5.77 -9.89
C MET A 57 8.36 4.84 -9.20
N GLU A 58 7.42 4.25 -9.95
CA GLU A 58 6.49 3.26 -9.43
C GLU A 58 7.24 2.11 -8.75
N PHE A 59 8.22 1.50 -9.43
CA PHE A 59 9.03 0.43 -8.84
C PHE A 59 9.80 0.87 -7.59
N MET A 60 10.43 2.05 -7.62
CA MET A 60 11.20 2.56 -6.48
C MET A 60 10.30 2.84 -5.26
N ILE A 61 9.16 3.49 -5.49
CA ILE A 61 8.17 3.79 -4.45
C ILE A 61 7.60 2.48 -3.89
N PHE A 62 7.33 1.49 -4.75
CA PHE A 62 6.89 0.16 -4.33
C PHE A 62 7.88 -0.51 -3.37
N GLY A 63 9.15 -0.57 -3.76
CA GLY A 63 10.20 -1.17 -2.95
C GLY A 63 10.38 -0.44 -1.62
N ALA A 64 10.39 0.89 -1.65
CA ALA A 64 10.49 1.72 -0.45
C ALA A 64 9.31 1.51 0.51
N LEU A 65 8.09 1.42 -0.02
CA LEU A 65 6.89 1.18 0.79
C LEU A 65 6.90 -0.21 1.43
N ILE A 66 7.34 -1.25 0.71
CA ILE A 66 7.48 -2.59 1.28
C ILE A 66 8.46 -2.55 2.45
N ILE A 67 9.64 -1.96 2.27
CA ILE A 67 10.66 -1.84 3.33
C ILE A 67 10.10 -1.03 4.52
N PHE A 68 9.44 0.09 4.24
CA PHE A 68 8.82 0.94 5.26
C PHE A 68 7.79 0.17 6.10
N PHE A 69 6.87 -0.56 5.46
CA PHE A 69 5.88 -1.36 6.20
C PHE A 69 6.54 -2.46 7.02
N LEU A 70 7.56 -3.14 6.50
CA LEU A 70 8.29 -4.15 7.25
C LEU A 70 9.00 -3.59 8.50
N ILE A 71 9.49 -2.35 8.44
CA ILE A 71 10.19 -1.70 9.58
C ILE A 71 9.20 -1.13 10.60
N VAL A 72 8.22 -0.34 10.13
CA VAL A 72 7.34 0.41 11.03
C VAL A 72 6.29 -0.48 11.67
N GLU A 73 5.66 -1.37 10.87
CA GLU A 73 4.61 -2.24 11.37
C GLU A 73 4.61 -3.58 10.64
N PRO A 74 5.30 -4.62 11.18
CA PRO A 74 5.41 -5.93 10.52
C PRO A 74 4.06 -6.65 10.37
N HIS A 75 2.99 -6.11 10.97
CA HIS A 75 1.63 -6.61 10.88
C HIS A 75 0.83 -5.98 9.71
N GLY A 76 1.47 -5.09 8.92
CA GLY A 76 0.91 -4.49 7.72
C GLY A 76 -0.19 -3.47 7.95
N LEU A 77 -0.83 -3.04 6.85
CA LEU A 77 -1.90 -2.04 6.82
C LEU A 77 -3.08 -2.36 7.75
N ALA A 78 -3.35 -3.65 8.01
CA ALA A 78 -4.41 -4.07 8.91
C ALA A 78 -4.27 -3.48 10.33
N ARG A 79 -3.04 -3.37 10.85
CA ARG A 79 -2.80 -2.92 12.22
C ARG A 79 -2.96 -1.40 12.34
N LEU A 80 -2.40 -0.63 11.40
CA LEU A 80 -2.68 0.81 11.26
C LEU A 80 -4.18 1.11 11.24
N TRP A 81 -4.97 0.31 10.51
CA TRP A 81 -6.42 0.49 10.45
C TRP A 81 -7.10 0.21 11.79
N GLN A 82 -6.70 -0.82 12.54
CA GLN A 82 -7.26 -1.07 13.87
C GLN A 82 -6.92 0.06 14.86
N ILE A 83 -5.66 0.50 14.90
CA ILE A 83 -5.22 1.61 15.77
C ILE A 83 -6.00 2.89 15.42
N GLY A 84 -6.17 3.16 14.13
CA GLY A 84 -6.96 4.30 13.64
C GLY A 84 -8.41 4.23 14.11
N LYS A 85 -9.06 3.07 13.98
CA LYS A 85 -10.43 2.86 14.48
C LYS A 85 -10.54 2.95 15.99
N GLU A 86 -9.58 2.41 16.74
CA GLU A 86 -9.54 2.48 18.21
C GLU A 86 -9.43 3.93 18.67
N LYS A 87 -8.53 4.70 18.05
CA LYS A 87 -8.39 6.13 18.30
C LYS A 87 -9.63 6.93 17.91
N LEU A 88 -10.28 6.58 16.80
CA LEU A 88 -11.52 7.22 16.36
C LEU A 88 -12.71 6.89 17.28
N ARG A 89 -12.75 5.69 17.86
CA ARG A 89 -13.81 5.28 18.81
C ARG A 89 -13.70 5.97 20.16
N LEU A 90 -12.49 6.25 20.63
CA LEU A 90 -12.22 7.00 21.86
C LEU A 90 -12.44 8.52 21.69
N TRP A 91 -12.68 8.97 20.46
CA TRP A 91 -13.05 10.33 20.12
C TRP A 91 -14.59 10.37 19.99
N PRO A 92 -15.36 11.15 20.78
CA PRO A 92 -15.03 12.46 21.37
C PRO A 92 -14.93 12.54 22.90
N PHE A 93 -15.07 11.45 23.65
CA PHE A 93 -15.00 11.48 25.11
C PHE A 93 -14.11 10.34 25.65
N PRO A 94 -12.96 10.66 26.29
CA PRO A 94 -11.93 9.68 26.65
C PRO A 94 -12.15 9.02 28.03
N TYR A 95 -13.35 8.48 28.29
CA TYR A 95 -13.62 7.65 29.47
C TYR A 95 -14.12 6.26 29.09
#